data_AF-B2UQ28-F1
#
_entry.id   AF-B2UQ28-F1
#
_cell.length_a   1.000
_cell.length_b   1.000
_cell.length_c   1.000
_cell.angle_alpha   90.00
_cell.angle_beta   90.00
_cell.angle_gamma   90.00
#
_symmetry.space_group_name_H-M   'P 1'
#
loop_
_entity.id
_entity.type
_entity.pdbx_description
1 polymer ?
#
loop_
_entity_poly.entity_id
_entity_poly.type
_entity_poly.pdbx_seq_one_letter_code
_entity_poly.pdbx_strand_id
1 'polypeptide(L)'
;MPRLSIHLPDGSEKTIVLPKNGEYFARIGRDEHCEIVLPFQSVSGEHALLQFKEGGYVLEDLGSTNGTKINGLTPMGAATLYDGDEIALGDARLRFAEEPSPGFSAELSGREEEAAPSIAMRNLQQLADEAARTTRNHYLWMALYAVLIFFLAVFAGLTYKHYRVTGELLPLQWLGIESPKAALKSMPLPQTENGMQL
;
A
#
# COMPACT_ATOMS: atom_id res chain seq x y z
N MET A 1 24.16 7.94 -23.97
CA MET A 1 23.38 6.69 -23.97
C MET A 1 23.32 6.18 -22.54
N PRO A 2 22.19 5.64 -22.05
CA PRO A 2 22.10 5.15 -20.69
C PRO A 2 22.90 3.86 -20.55
N ARG A 3 23.58 3.73 -19.43
CA ARG A 3 24.49 2.63 -19.13
C ARG A 3 24.26 2.16 -17.70
N LEU A 4 24.27 0.85 -17.54
CA LEU A 4 24.22 0.19 -16.24
C LEU A 4 25.58 -0.47 -16.01
N SER A 5 26.31 0.05 -15.04
CA SER A 5 27.64 -0.44 -14.68
C SER A 5 27.50 -1.40 -13.50
N ILE A 6 28.06 -2.60 -13.62
CA ILE A 6 27.92 -3.69 -12.66
C ILE A 6 29.30 -4.00 -12.11
N HIS A 7 29.48 -3.87 -10.80
CA HIS A 7 30.69 -4.35 -10.14
C HIS A 7 30.57 -5.85 -9.92
N LEU A 8 31.50 -6.62 -10.48
CA LEU A 8 31.57 -8.08 -10.34
C LEU A 8 32.46 -8.47 -9.14
N PRO A 9 32.28 -9.68 -8.58
CA PRO A 9 33.01 -10.10 -7.39
C PRO A 9 34.51 -10.32 -7.62
N ASP A 10 34.94 -10.45 -8.89
CA ASP A 10 36.34 -10.51 -9.30
C ASP A 10 37.02 -9.12 -9.33
N GLY A 11 36.28 -8.06 -8.99
CA GLY A 11 36.73 -6.67 -9.03
C GLY A 11 36.64 -6.03 -10.41
N SER A 12 36.17 -6.76 -11.43
CA SER A 12 35.93 -6.21 -12.76
C SER A 12 34.61 -5.43 -12.80
N GLU A 13 34.51 -4.48 -13.74
CA GLU A 13 33.28 -3.73 -13.99
C GLU A 13 32.73 -4.12 -15.36
N LYS A 14 31.48 -4.57 -15.39
CA LYS A 14 30.75 -4.86 -16.63
C LYS A 14 29.75 -3.76 -16.89
N THR A 15 29.91 -3.04 -18.00
CA THR A 15 28.97 -2.00 -18.42
C THR A 15 28.02 -2.55 -19.49
N ILE A 16 26.72 -2.40 -19.26
CA ILE A 16 25.66 -2.75 -20.22
C ILE A 16 25.06 -1.44 -20.74
N VAL A 17 25.03 -1.28 -22.05
CA VAL A 17 24.34 -0.15 -22.69
C VAL A 17 22.86 -0.49 -22.80
N LEU A 18 22.00 0.38 -22.28
CA LEU A 18 20.56 0.19 -22.30
C LEU A 18 19.95 0.95 -23.50
N PRO A 19 19.00 0.35 -24.24
CA PRO A 19 18.36 1.01 -25.36
C PRO A 19 17.29 2.01 -24.88
N LYS A 20 17.27 3.22 -25.47
CA LYS A 20 16.27 4.27 -25.18
C LYS A 20 15.04 4.22 -26.10
N ASN A 21 14.97 3.27 -27.02
CA ASN A 21 13.95 3.23 -28.08
C ASN A 21 12.95 2.08 -27.87
N GLY A 22 11.66 2.41 -27.81
CA GLY A 22 10.56 1.45 -27.66
C GLY A 22 10.37 0.97 -26.22
N GLU A 23 9.53 -0.05 -26.03
CA GLU A 23 9.39 -0.75 -24.76
C GLU A 23 10.60 -1.67 -24.57
N TYR A 24 11.42 -1.42 -23.54
CA TYR A 24 12.53 -2.29 -23.18
C TYR A 24 12.23 -2.99 -21.87
N PHE A 25 12.53 -4.29 -21.79
CA PHE A 25 12.40 -5.08 -20.57
C PHE A 25 13.64 -5.96 -20.41
N ALA A 26 14.16 -6.03 -19.19
CA ALA A 26 15.26 -6.91 -18.82
C ALA A 26 15.07 -7.42 -17.40
N ARG A 27 15.07 -8.74 -17.21
CA ARG A 27 15.16 -9.38 -15.91
C ARG A 27 16.62 -9.32 -15.44
N ILE A 28 16.77 -8.95 -14.18
CA ILE A 28 18.05 -8.89 -13.47
C ILE A 28 18.02 -9.98 -12.40
N GLY A 29 19.02 -10.85 -12.40
CA GLY A 29 19.05 -11.97 -11.46
C GLY A 29 20.29 -12.84 -11.60
N ARG A 30 20.38 -13.86 -10.74
CA ARG A 30 21.51 -14.80 -10.71
C ARG A 30 21.42 -15.88 -11.79
N ASP A 31 20.21 -16.21 -12.22
CA ASP A 31 20.00 -17.30 -13.15
C ASP A 31 20.32 -16.89 -14.59
N GLU A 32 20.80 -17.84 -15.38
CA GLU A 32 21.29 -17.60 -16.75
C GLU A 32 20.18 -17.20 -17.74
N HIS A 33 18.91 -17.41 -17.39
CA HIS A 33 17.76 -16.98 -18.19
C HIS A 33 17.40 -15.49 -18.00
N CYS A 34 18.09 -14.77 -17.12
CA CYS A 34 17.96 -13.33 -17.00
C CYS A 34 18.74 -12.61 -18.12
N GLU A 35 18.17 -11.54 -18.67
CA GLU A 35 18.86 -10.71 -19.66
C GLU A 35 20.10 -10.02 -19.06
N ILE A 36 20.06 -9.71 -17.76
CA ILE A 36 21.18 -9.17 -16.99
C ILE A 36 21.52 -10.16 -15.86
N VAL A 37 22.56 -10.97 -16.11
CA VAL A 37 23.03 -11.98 -15.16
C VAL A 37 24.03 -11.39 -14.17
N LEU A 38 23.74 -11.57 -12.88
CA LEU A 38 24.54 -11.15 -11.74
C LEU A 38 25.00 -12.39 -10.95
N PRO A 39 26.27 -12.84 -11.08
CA PRO A 39 26.74 -14.09 -10.50
C PRO A 39 27.02 -14.01 -8.99
N PHE A 40 26.09 -13.44 -8.20
CA PHE A 40 26.20 -13.26 -6.76
C PHE A 40 25.24 -14.21 -6.04
N GLN A 41 25.73 -14.96 -5.04
CA GLN A 41 24.89 -15.88 -4.25
C GLN A 41 23.77 -15.16 -3.48
N SER A 42 23.97 -13.89 -3.14
CA SER A 42 22.98 -13.04 -2.47
C SER A 42 21.92 -12.46 -3.42
N VAL A 43 22.02 -12.71 -4.73
CA VAL A 43 21.02 -12.31 -5.72
C VAL A 43 20.08 -13.50 -6.01
N SER A 44 18.77 -13.28 -5.91
CA SER A 44 17.75 -14.25 -6.30
C SER A 44 17.84 -14.62 -7.79
N GLY A 45 17.32 -15.80 -8.15
CA GLY A 45 17.32 -16.31 -9.51
C GLY A 45 16.76 -15.31 -10.52
N GLU A 46 15.55 -14.82 -10.24
CA GLU A 46 14.98 -13.58 -10.78
C GLU A 46 14.81 -12.60 -9.62
N HIS A 47 15.55 -11.50 -9.62
CA HIS A 47 15.60 -10.57 -8.48
C HIS A 47 14.78 -9.32 -8.75
N ALA A 48 15.01 -8.68 -9.88
CA ALA A 48 14.36 -7.44 -10.24
C ALA A 48 14.05 -7.38 -11.75
N LEU A 49 13.09 -6.56 -12.11
CA LEU A 49 12.71 -6.27 -13.48
C LEU A 49 13.04 -4.81 -13.79
N LEU A 50 13.85 -4.59 -14.82
CA LEU A 50 14.16 -3.28 -15.36
C LEU A 50 13.30 -3.04 -16.62
N GLN A 51 12.54 -1.97 -16.62
CA GLN A 51 11.66 -1.59 -17.73
C GLN A 51 11.97 -0.17 -18.18
N PHE A 52 11.96 0.09 -19.48
CA PHE A 52 11.92 1.45 -20.01
C PHE A 52 10.47 1.78 -20.37
N LYS A 53 9.85 2.68 -19.62
CA LYS A 53 8.46 3.14 -19.83
C LYS A 53 8.35 4.64 -19.60
N GLU A 54 7.45 5.30 -20.33
CA GLU A 54 7.16 6.73 -20.18
C GLU A 54 8.40 7.65 -20.26
N GLY A 55 9.44 7.21 -20.98
CA GLY A 55 10.68 7.97 -21.17
C GLY A 55 11.73 7.79 -20.06
N GLY A 56 11.52 6.89 -19.09
CA GLY A 56 12.46 6.61 -18.01
C GLY A 56 12.65 5.11 -17.75
N TYR A 57 13.73 4.78 -17.04
CA TYR A 57 13.94 3.42 -16.53
C TYR A 57 13.27 3.25 -15.18
N VAL A 58 12.56 2.15 -15.02
CA VAL A 58 11.87 1.78 -13.79
C VAL A 58 12.35 0.39 -13.37
N LEU A 59 12.77 0.29 -12.12
CA LEU A 59 13.23 -0.94 -11.48
C LEU A 59 12.16 -1.43 -10.50
N GLU A 60 11.80 -2.70 -10.60
CA GLU A 60 10.81 -3.34 -9.75
C GLU A 60 11.40 -4.61 -9.14
N ASP A 61 11.31 -4.76 -7.81
CA ASP A 61 11.74 -5.98 -7.12
C ASP A 61 10.68 -7.09 -7.28
N LEU A 62 11.09 -8.29 -7.66
CA LEU A 62 10.19 -9.42 -7.94
C LEU A 62 9.95 -10.32 -6.71
N GLY A 63 10.13 -9.78 -5.50
CA GLY A 63 10.05 -10.56 -4.25
C GLY A 63 11.37 -11.24 -3.91
N SER A 64 12.48 -10.52 -4.11
CA SER A 64 13.81 -11.04 -3.86
C SER A 64 14.05 -11.33 -2.37
N THR A 65 14.99 -12.25 -2.08
CA THR A 65 15.26 -12.69 -0.70
C THR A 65 15.96 -11.62 0.14
N ASN A 66 16.88 -10.87 -0.47
CA ASN A 66 17.68 -9.86 0.22
C ASN A 66 17.21 -8.42 -0.04
N GLY A 67 16.21 -8.25 -0.93
CA GLY A 67 15.65 -6.97 -1.30
C GLY A 67 16.53 -6.16 -2.25
N THR A 68 15.86 -5.23 -2.93
CA THR A 68 16.48 -4.16 -3.73
C THR A 68 16.63 -2.89 -2.90
N LYS A 69 17.75 -2.18 -3.03
CA LYS A 69 17.97 -0.84 -2.45
C LYS A 69 18.47 0.12 -3.52
N ILE A 70 17.94 1.34 -3.54
CA ILE A 70 18.38 2.43 -4.40
C ILE A 70 18.87 3.57 -3.50
N ASN A 71 20.12 3.99 -3.66
CA ASN A 71 20.81 4.97 -2.81
C ASN A 71 20.68 4.65 -1.31
N GLY A 72 20.68 3.36 -0.96
CA GLY A 72 20.55 2.86 0.41
C GLY A 72 19.11 2.71 0.94
N LEU A 73 18.10 3.16 0.20
CA LEU A 73 16.68 3.06 0.57
C LEU A 73 15.98 1.90 -0.15
N THR A 74 15.09 1.19 0.55
CA THR A 74 14.26 0.14 -0.09
C THR A 74 13.01 0.78 -0.70
N PRO A 75 12.81 0.70 -2.02
CA PRO A 75 11.65 1.29 -2.67
C PRO A 75 10.35 0.56 -2.29
N MET A 76 9.25 1.31 -2.19
CA MET A 76 7.91 0.75 -1.97
C MET A 76 7.26 0.42 -3.33
N GLY A 77 7.72 -0.66 -3.97
CA GLY A 77 7.28 -1.10 -5.29
C GLY A 77 8.21 -0.65 -6.42
N ALA A 78 7.63 -0.39 -7.60
CA ALA A 78 8.39 0.04 -8.77
C ALA A 78 8.97 1.45 -8.58
N ALA A 79 10.27 1.63 -8.85
CA ALA A 79 11.00 2.87 -8.64
C ALA A 79 11.69 3.34 -9.92
N THR A 80 11.51 4.63 -10.25
CA THR A 80 12.20 5.27 -11.37
C THR A 80 13.67 5.50 -11.03
N LEU A 81 14.56 5.16 -11.96
CA LEU A 81 16.00 5.39 -11.87
C LEU A 81 16.38 6.73 -12.50
N TYR A 82 17.29 7.44 -11.84
CA TYR A 82 17.88 8.70 -12.27
C TYR A 82 19.39 8.58 -12.44
N ASP A 83 19.96 9.49 -13.24
CA ASP A 83 21.41 9.54 -13.45
C ASP A 83 22.17 9.57 -12.11
N GLY A 84 23.16 8.69 -11.98
CA GLY A 84 24.00 8.57 -10.81
C GLY A 84 23.48 7.63 -9.73
N ASP A 85 22.27 7.06 -9.88
CA ASP A 85 21.70 6.16 -8.88
C ASP A 85 22.55 4.92 -8.63
N GLU A 86 22.74 4.60 -7.36
CA GLU A 86 23.40 3.39 -6.89
C GLU A 86 22.37 2.35 -6.48
N ILE A 87 22.38 1.21 -7.17
CA ILE A 87 21.44 0.11 -6.95
C ILE A 87 22.21 -1.02 -6.27
N ALA A 88 21.65 -1.54 -5.17
CA ALA A 88 22.15 -2.71 -4.49
C ALA A 88 21.11 -3.84 -4.53
N LEU A 89 21.54 -5.00 -5.03
CA LEU A 89 20.75 -6.23 -5.09
C LEU A 89 21.50 -7.27 -4.27
N GLY A 90 21.13 -7.46 -3.00
CA GLY A 90 21.99 -8.20 -2.06
C GLY A 90 23.39 -7.56 -1.96
N ASP A 91 24.44 -8.31 -2.30
CA ASP A 91 25.83 -7.81 -2.33
C ASP A 91 26.23 -7.21 -3.69
N ALA A 92 25.42 -7.41 -4.74
CA ALA A 92 25.70 -6.85 -6.04
C ALA A 92 25.51 -5.33 -6.03
N ARG A 93 26.49 -4.59 -6.55
CA ARG A 93 26.45 -3.14 -6.67
C ARG A 93 26.40 -2.75 -8.14
N LEU A 94 25.39 -1.97 -8.49
CA LEU A 94 25.18 -1.45 -9.83
C LEU A 94 25.08 0.07 -9.78
N ARG A 95 25.52 0.73 -10.84
CA ARG A 95 25.42 2.18 -11.02
C ARG A 95 24.69 2.48 -12.31
N PHE A 96 23.60 3.21 -12.21
CA PHE A 96 22.89 3.73 -13.37
C PHE A 96 23.48 5.09 -13.76
N ALA A 97 23.85 5.25 -15.01
CA ALA A 97 24.30 6.52 -15.55
C ALA A 97 23.59 6.80 -16.87
N GLU A 98 22.98 7.96 -16.95
CA GLU A 98 22.35 8.48 -18.16
C GLU A 98 23.17 9.67 -18.61
N GLU A 99 23.99 9.49 -19.65
CA GLU A 99 24.67 10.63 -20.27
C GLU A 99 23.61 11.69 -20.62
N PRO A 100 23.74 12.94 -20.13
CA PRO A 100 22.79 13.98 -20.43
C PRO A 100 22.78 14.13 -21.94
N SER A 101 21.68 13.70 -22.57
CA SER A 101 21.45 14.03 -23.97
C SER A 101 21.48 15.56 -24.06
N PRO A 102 22.26 16.18 -24.97
CA PRO A 102 22.35 17.64 -25.10
C PRO A 102 21.03 18.34 -25.48
N GLY A 103 19.88 17.67 -25.39
CA GLY A 103 18.56 18.15 -25.79
C GLY A 103 17.60 18.47 -24.65
N PHE A 104 18.02 18.47 -23.37
CA PHE A 104 17.11 18.86 -22.27
C PHE A 104 17.74 19.71 -21.16
N SER A 105 18.85 20.41 -21.43
CA SER A 105 19.54 21.23 -20.41
C SER A 105 20.10 22.55 -20.95
N ALA A 106 19.31 23.32 -21.72
CA ALA A 106 19.71 24.67 -22.12
C ALA A 106 18.66 25.79 -21.97
N GLU A 107 17.39 25.52 -21.63
CA GLU A 107 16.38 26.60 -21.52
C GLU A 107 15.86 26.88 -20.10
N LEU A 108 16.30 26.17 -19.06
CA LEU A 108 15.87 26.44 -17.68
C LEU A 108 17.01 26.65 -16.66
N SER A 109 18.26 26.77 -17.11
CA SER A 109 19.38 27.21 -16.28
C SER A 109 19.82 28.61 -16.70
N GLY A 110 19.08 29.61 -16.22
CA GLY A 110 19.33 31.01 -16.54
C GLY A 110 18.54 31.99 -15.68
N ARG A 111 18.14 31.58 -14.47
CA ARG A 111 17.61 32.49 -13.45
C ARG A 111 17.86 31.89 -12.06
N GLU A 112 19.13 31.83 -11.68
CA GLU A 112 19.49 31.69 -10.28
C GLU A 112 19.09 32.96 -9.51
N GLU A 113 18.50 32.72 -8.35
CA GLU A 113 18.46 33.60 -7.17
C GLU A 113 17.86 35.00 -7.32
N GLU A 114 16.57 35.15 -6.98
CA GLU A 114 16.18 36.05 -5.88
C GLU A 114 14.73 35.76 -5.42
N ALA A 115 14.59 35.55 -4.11
CA ALA A 115 13.36 35.45 -3.30
C ALA A 115 12.47 34.19 -3.46
N ALA A 116 12.71 33.17 -2.63
CA ALA A 116 11.83 32.87 -1.49
C ALA A 116 12.26 31.60 -0.71
N PRO A 117 12.23 31.61 0.63
CA PRO A 117 12.37 30.41 1.46
C PRO A 117 11.11 29.54 1.42
N SER A 118 10.54 29.27 0.23
CA SER A 118 9.14 28.87 0.16
C SER A 118 8.80 27.64 -0.68
N ILE A 119 9.29 27.39 -1.90
CA ILE A 119 8.72 26.26 -2.68
C ILE A 119 9.21 24.90 -2.19
N ALA A 120 10.54 24.70 -2.08
CA ALA A 120 11.09 23.44 -1.58
C ALA A 120 10.69 23.18 -0.11
N MET A 121 10.73 24.23 0.72
CA MET A 121 10.30 24.14 2.12
C MET A 121 8.78 23.94 2.24
N ARG A 122 7.95 24.57 1.40
CA ARG A 122 6.49 24.31 1.35
C ARG A 122 6.20 22.90 0.88
N ASN A 123 6.92 22.37 -0.10
CA ASN A 123 6.70 21.00 -0.58
C ASN A 123 7.05 19.98 0.51
N LEU A 124 8.17 20.17 1.21
CA LEU A 124 8.54 19.32 2.35
C LEU A 124 7.56 19.45 3.53
N GLN A 125 7.13 20.68 3.83
CA GLN A 125 6.11 20.94 4.86
C GLN A 125 4.76 20.33 4.48
N GLN A 126 4.35 20.41 3.20
CA GLN A 126 3.12 19.82 2.69
C GLN A 126 3.17 18.31 2.77
N LEU A 127 4.28 17.66 2.40
CA LEU A 127 4.45 16.20 2.55
C LEU A 127 4.38 15.76 4.02
N ALA A 128 5.04 16.50 4.92
CA ALA A 128 4.97 16.23 6.35
C ALA A 128 3.53 16.41 6.91
N ASP A 129 2.84 17.47 6.48
CA ASP A 129 1.46 17.74 6.89
C ASP A 129 0.46 16.73 6.30
N GLU A 130 0.70 16.23 5.09
CA GLU A 130 -0.12 15.19 4.44
C GLU A 130 0.04 13.83 5.14
N ALA A 131 1.27 13.46 5.50
CA ALA A 131 1.54 12.27 6.31
C ALA A 131 0.83 12.35 7.67
N ALA A 132 0.90 13.51 8.33
CA ALA A 132 0.24 13.73 9.62
C ALA A 132 -1.30 13.75 9.54
N ARG A 133 -1.88 14.30 8.46
CA ARG A 133 -3.33 14.29 8.21
C ARG A 133 -3.87 12.87 7.99
N THR A 134 -3.11 12.05 7.28
CA THR A 134 -3.51 10.66 6.97
C THR A 134 -3.63 9.84 8.25
N THR A 135 -2.69 9.99 9.19
CA THR A 135 -2.77 9.32 10.49
C THR A 135 -3.90 9.89 11.38
N ARG A 136 -4.08 11.22 11.42
CA ARG A 136 -5.11 11.87 12.25
C ARG A 136 -6.54 11.50 11.87
N ASN A 137 -6.85 11.41 10.56
CA ASN A 137 -8.19 11.03 10.12
C ASN A 137 -8.54 9.59 10.49
N HIS A 138 -7.56 8.67 10.43
CA HIS A 138 -7.78 7.29 10.88
C HIS A 138 -8.08 7.22 12.38
N TYR A 139 -7.39 7.99 13.23
CA TYR A 139 -7.68 8.01 14.67
C TYR A 139 -9.06 8.60 15.01
N LEU A 140 -9.54 9.62 14.28
CA LEU A 140 -10.88 10.18 14.50
C LEU A 140 -11.99 9.18 14.19
N TRP A 141 -11.88 8.45 13.07
CA TRP A 141 -12.82 7.36 12.75
C TRP A 141 -12.76 6.25 13.80
N MET A 142 -11.56 5.81 14.19
CA MET A 142 -11.40 4.77 15.22
C MET A 142 -11.97 5.21 16.59
N ALA A 143 -11.80 6.47 16.98
CA ALA A 143 -12.36 7.02 18.21
C ALA A 143 -13.90 7.09 18.14
N LEU A 144 -14.47 7.52 17.01
CA LEU A 144 -15.93 7.50 16.81
C LEU A 144 -16.49 6.07 16.89
N TYR A 145 -15.82 5.09 16.28
CA TYR A 145 -16.19 3.68 16.40
C TYR A 145 -16.09 3.17 17.83
N ALA A 146 -15.02 3.50 18.57
CA ALA A 146 -14.88 3.10 19.97
C ALA A 146 -15.99 3.68 20.85
N VAL A 147 -16.36 4.95 20.65
CA VAL A 147 -17.48 5.58 21.34
C VAL A 147 -18.80 4.92 20.97
N LEU A 148 -19.05 4.64 19.69
CA LEU A 148 -20.25 3.92 19.23
C LEU A 148 -20.36 2.53 19.87
N ILE A 149 -19.28 1.76 19.88
CA ILE A 149 -19.22 0.42 20.49
C ILE A 149 -19.49 0.51 22.00
N PHE A 150 -18.94 1.52 22.68
CA PHE A 150 -19.20 1.75 24.09
C PHE A 150 -20.71 2.00 24.34
N PHE A 151 -21.35 2.87 23.56
CA PHE A 151 -22.79 3.13 23.69
C PHE A 151 -23.64 1.89 23.38
N LEU A 152 -23.28 1.09 22.36
CA LEU A 152 -23.96 -0.18 22.06
C LEU A 152 -23.83 -1.17 23.21
N ALA A 153 -22.65 -1.29 23.82
CA ALA A 153 -22.42 -2.16 24.98
C ALA A 153 -23.22 -1.70 26.21
N VAL A 154 -23.27 -0.39 26.47
CA VAL A 154 -24.08 0.19 27.55
C VAL A 154 -25.57 -0.05 27.30
N PHE A 155 -26.04 0.19 26.08
CA PHE A 155 -27.43 -0.06 25.69
C PHE A 155 -27.79 -1.54 25.84
N ALA A 156 -26.96 -2.45 25.31
CA ALA A 156 -27.12 -3.89 25.46
C ALA A 156 -27.11 -4.33 26.94
N GLY A 157 -26.26 -3.71 27.77
CA GLY A 157 -26.23 -3.95 29.21
C GLY A 157 -27.50 -3.48 29.91
N LEU A 158 -28.04 -2.31 29.53
CA LEU A 158 -29.29 -1.78 30.05
C LEU A 158 -30.50 -2.62 29.61
N THR A 159 -30.55 -3.01 28.33
CA THR A 159 -31.61 -3.89 27.82
C THR A 159 -31.56 -5.26 28.48
N TYR A 160 -30.37 -5.81 28.69
CA TYR A 160 -30.16 -7.08 29.39
C TYR A 160 -30.55 -6.99 30.86
N LYS A 161 -30.14 -5.93 31.55
CA LYS A 161 -30.53 -5.69 32.96
C LYS A 161 -32.03 -5.50 33.09
N HIS A 162 -32.65 -4.74 32.17
CA HIS A 162 -34.11 -4.59 32.12
C HIS A 162 -34.78 -5.95 31.91
N TYR A 163 -34.39 -6.68 30.87
CA TYR A 163 -34.89 -8.03 30.59
C TYR A 163 -34.77 -8.98 31.79
N ARG A 164 -33.64 -8.94 32.52
CA ARG A 164 -33.44 -9.76 33.72
C ARG A 164 -34.41 -9.40 34.86
N VAL A 165 -34.78 -8.13 34.99
CA VAL A 165 -35.65 -7.63 36.08
C VAL A 165 -37.14 -7.74 35.72
N THR A 166 -37.53 -7.41 34.48
CA THR A 166 -38.93 -7.39 34.04
C THR A 166 -39.35 -8.66 33.29
N GLY A 167 -38.41 -9.45 32.79
CA GLY A 167 -38.68 -10.62 31.94
C GLY A 167 -39.20 -10.26 30.55
N GLU A 168 -39.16 -8.98 30.17
CA GLU A 168 -39.65 -8.45 28.90
C GLU A 168 -38.54 -7.64 28.22
N LEU A 169 -38.36 -7.84 26.92
CA LEU A 169 -37.47 -7.00 26.10
C LEU A 169 -38.06 -5.58 26.06
N LEU A 170 -37.19 -4.56 25.97
CA LEU A 170 -37.64 -3.17 25.81
C LEU A 170 -38.75 -3.10 24.74
N PRO A 171 -39.82 -2.34 24.98
CA PRO A 171 -40.97 -2.37 24.10
C PRO A 171 -40.58 -1.72 22.76
N LEU A 172 -40.32 -2.56 21.74
CA LEU A 172 -40.00 -2.19 20.35
C LEU A 172 -41.26 -1.72 19.58
N GLN A 173 -42.20 -1.06 20.26
CA GLN A 173 -43.50 -0.63 19.71
C GLN A 173 -43.35 0.32 18.51
N TRP A 174 -42.23 1.04 18.44
CA TRP A 174 -41.85 1.97 17.38
C TRP A 174 -41.26 1.27 16.14
N LEU A 175 -40.99 -0.04 16.22
CA LEU A 175 -40.55 -0.89 15.11
C LEU A 175 -41.67 -1.81 14.59
N GLY A 176 -42.91 -1.68 15.11
CA GLY A 176 -44.06 -2.48 14.68
C GLY A 176 -44.02 -3.97 15.07
N ILE A 177 -43.09 -4.38 15.93
CA ILE A 177 -42.96 -5.76 16.38
C ILE A 177 -43.73 -5.92 17.69
N GLU A 178 -44.85 -6.67 17.65
CA GLU A 178 -45.66 -7.00 18.83
C GLU A 178 -44.86 -7.86 19.83
N SER A 179 -45.09 -7.63 21.12
CA SER A 179 -44.39 -8.36 22.17
C SER A 179 -44.76 -9.86 22.12
N PRO A 180 -43.83 -10.78 22.42
CA PRO A 180 -44.13 -12.22 22.39
C PRO A 180 -45.28 -12.64 23.32
N LYS A 181 -45.53 -11.89 24.41
CA LYS A 181 -46.70 -12.10 25.28
C LYS A 181 -48.03 -11.65 24.63
N ALA A 182 -48.03 -10.60 23.82
CA ALA A 182 -49.22 -10.18 23.08
C ALA A 182 -49.60 -11.24 22.01
N ALA A 183 -48.60 -11.74 21.28
CA ALA A 183 -48.77 -12.83 20.30
C ALA A 183 -49.32 -14.13 20.93
N LEU A 184 -48.86 -14.47 22.14
CA LEU A 184 -49.37 -15.62 22.90
C LEU A 184 -50.82 -15.41 23.39
N LYS A 185 -51.26 -14.18 23.62
CA LYS A 185 -52.64 -13.87 24.07
C LYS A 185 -53.63 -13.83 22.89
N SER A 186 -53.17 -13.54 21.68
CA SER A 186 -53.97 -13.51 20.46
C SER A 186 -54.05 -14.86 19.72
N MET A 187 -53.31 -15.88 20.18
CA MET A 187 -53.40 -17.22 19.62
C MET A 187 -54.75 -17.86 20.04
N PRO A 188 -55.62 -18.25 19.08
CA PRO A 188 -56.80 -19.03 19.42
C PRO A 188 -56.35 -20.37 20.00
N LEU A 189 -56.85 -20.72 21.18
CA LEU A 189 -56.64 -22.04 21.78
C LEU A 189 -57.15 -23.11 20.80
N PRO A 190 -56.42 -24.22 20.61
CA PRO A 190 -56.91 -25.32 19.79
C PRO A 190 -58.26 -25.78 20.36
N GLN A 191 -59.31 -25.67 19.54
CA GLN A 191 -60.61 -26.22 19.86
C GLN A 191 -60.44 -27.72 20.06
N THR A 192 -60.53 -28.18 21.30
CA THR A 192 -60.70 -29.60 21.59
C THR A 192 -62.10 -29.98 21.10
N GLU A 193 -62.22 -30.39 19.84
CA GLU A 193 -63.37 -31.15 19.37
C GLU A 193 -63.35 -32.51 20.07
N ASN A 194 -63.99 -32.56 21.23
CA ASN A 194 -64.45 -33.80 21.86
C ASN A 194 -65.97 -33.68 21.98
N GLY A 195 -66.69 -34.48 21.18
CA GLY A 195 -68.15 -34.54 21.31
C GLY A 195 -68.90 -35.25 20.18
N MET A 196 -68.60 -36.53 19.97
CA MET A 196 -69.56 -37.63 19.76
C MET A 196 -71.01 -37.28 19.37
N GLN A 197 -71.48 -37.82 18.22
CA GLN A 197 -72.85 -38.29 17.88
C GLN A 197 -72.94 -38.48 16.35
N LEU A 198 -73.40 -39.57 15.71
CA LEU A 198 -74.23 -40.73 16.05
C LEU A 198 -73.82 -41.92 15.17
#